data_AF-A0A9P3T8M2-F1
#
_entry.id   AF-A0A9P3T8M2-F1
#
_cell.length_a   1.000
_cell.length_b   1.000
_cell.length_c   1.000
_cell.angle_alpha   90.00
_cell.angle_beta   90.00
_cell.angle_gamma   90.00
#
_symmetry.space_group_name_H-M   'P 1'
#
loop_
_entity.id
_entity.type
_entity.pdbx_description
1 polymer ?
#
loop_
_entity_poly.entity_id
_entity_poly.type
_entity_poly.pdbx_seq_one_letter_code
_entity_poly.pdbx_strand_id
1 'polypeptide(L)'
;MKKKTNAQTLGQISSDIRQWRAGGSPPGIRRFWIILITLAAMGFWTAMKLPVHPVNAALFLSLFVFGSGLIAWNLPATALKTWSHTLDFRLSAYQPRNMMAWHDLQETARQKGHLELQDLECWYERECGTVSPSDKRPLRFLDNAPEPTGEAGREQCHR
;
A
#
# COMPACT_ATOMS: atom_id res chain seq x y z
N MET A 1 21.02 -9.85 -10.93
CA MET A 1 19.68 -9.51 -10.37
C MET A 1 18.87 -10.79 -10.23
N LYS A 2 18.45 -11.17 -9.02
CA LYS A 2 17.57 -12.35 -8.82
C LYS A 2 16.17 -11.98 -9.33
N LYS A 3 15.59 -12.76 -10.27
CA LYS A 3 14.17 -12.60 -10.66
C LYS A 3 13.32 -12.88 -9.43
N LYS A 4 12.44 -11.94 -9.07
CA LYS A 4 11.46 -12.17 -7.98
C LYS A 4 10.52 -13.28 -8.40
N THR A 5 10.20 -14.19 -7.48
CA THR A 5 9.23 -15.25 -7.72
C THR A 5 7.83 -14.64 -7.89
N ASN A 6 6.99 -15.23 -8.74
CA ASN A 6 5.63 -14.75 -9.02
C ASN A 6 4.81 -14.47 -7.73
N ALA A 7 4.90 -15.36 -6.72
CA ALA A 7 4.25 -15.17 -5.42
C ALA A 7 4.74 -13.93 -4.65
N GLN A 8 6.03 -13.58 -4.74
CA GLN A 8 6.58 -12.38 -4.12
C GLN A 8 6.08 -11.12 -4.82
N THR A 9 5.92 -11.16 -6.15
CA THR A 9 5.33 -10.07 -6.93
C THR A 9 3.87 -9.88 -6.57
N LEU A 10 3.09 -10.96 -6.46
CA LEU A 10 1.69 -10.92 -6.04
C LEU A 10 1.52 -10.35 -4.62
N GLY A 11 2.38 -10.74 -3.68
CA GLY A 11 2.40 -10.17 -2.34
C GLY A 11 2.78 -8.68 -2.30
N GLN A 12 3.62 -8.23 -3.23
CA GLN A 12 3.93 -6.80 -3.36
C GLN A 12 2.76 -6.02 -3.95
N ILE A 13 2.07 -6.58 -4.95
CA ILE A 13 0.86 -5.98 -5.52
C ILE A 13 -0.23 -5.85 -4.44
N SER A 14 -0.42 -6.87 -3.60
CA SER A 14 -1.42 -6.81 -2.52
C SER A 14 -1.11 -5.78 -1.45
N SER A 15 0.16 -5.66 -1.06
CA SER A 15 0.64 -4.62 -0.15
C SER A 15 0.39 -3.22 -0.73
N ASP A 16 0.68 -3.05 -2.02
CA ASP A 16 0.45 -1.79 -2.74
C ASP A 16 -1.04 -1.46 -2.84
N ILE A 17 -1.92 -2.43 -3.13
CA ILE A 17 -3.38 -2.26 -3.15
C ILE A 17 -3.90 -1.82 -1.77
N ARG A 18 -3.46 -2.48 -0.68
CA ARG A 18 -3.85 -2.10 0.69
C ARG A 18 -3.41 -0.68 1.02
N GLN A 19 -2.20 -0.31 0.62
CA GLN A 19 -1.68 1.02 0.88
C GLN A 19 -2.40 2.09 0.04
N TRP A 20 -2.81 1.75 -1.18
CA TRP A 20 -3.66 2.62 -2.01
C TRP A 20 -5.07 2.78 -1.41
N ARG A 21 -5.69 1.70 -0.92
CA ARG A 21 -6.97 1.74 -0.21
C ARG A 21 -6.94 2.60 1.04
N ALA A 22 -5.83 2.59 1.78
CA ALA A 22 -5.62 3.42 2.96
C ALA A 22 -5.35 4.90 2.63
N GLY A 23 -5.41 5.31 1.35
CA GLY A 23 -5.05 6.66 0.92
C GLY A 23 -3.55 6.96 1.02
N GLY A 24 -2.70 5.93 1.17
CA GLY A 24 -1.26 6.08 1.33
C GLY A 24 -0.58 6.54 0.04
N SER A 25 0.57 7.19 0.18
CA SER A 25 1.34 7.66 -0.99
C SER A 25 2.07 6.50 -1.70
N PRO A 26 2.18 6.53 -3.04
CA PRO A 26 2.94 5.56 -3.81
C PRO A 26 4.40 5.42 -3.32
N PRO A 27 5.02 4.23 -3.46
CA PRO A 27 6.34 3.95 -2.89
C PRO A 27 7.46 4.84 -3.44
N GLY A 28 7.32 5.39 -4.65
CA GLY A 28 8.28 6.36 -5.20
C GLY A 28 8.34 7.67 -4.40
N ILE A 29 7.19 8.14 -3.93
CA ILE A 29 7.05 9.39 -3.19
C ILE A 29 7.55 9.23 -1.76
N ARG A 30 7.24 8.09 -1.14
CA ARG A 30 7.79 7.75 0.17
C ARG A 30 9.33 7.75 0.14
N ARG A 31 9.94 7.20 -0.91
CA ARG A 31 11.41 7.24 -1.07
C ARG A 31 11.94 8.66 -1.27
N PHE A 32 11.25 9.47 -2.06
CA PHE A 32 11.61 10.86 -2.26
C PHE A 32 11.66 11.63 -0.92
N TRP A 33 10.61 11.50 -0.10
CA TRP A 33 10.57 12.12 1.23
C TRP A 33 11.65 11.60 2.17
N ILE A 34 11.92 10.29 2.19
CA ILE A 34 13.00 9.71 3.01
C ILE A 34 14.36 10.29 2.60
N ILE A 35 14.63 10.39 1.30
CA ILE A 35 15.88 10.97 0.79
C ILE A 35 15.98 12.43 1.19
N LEU A 36 14.90 13.20 1.02
CA LEU A 36 14.85 14.62 1.36
C LEU A 36 15.09 14.86 2.86
N ILE A 37 14.44 14.10 3.73
CA ILE A 37 14.63 14.17 5.19
C ILE A 37 16.05 13.79 5.58
N THR A 38 16.63 12.76 4.94
CA THR A 38 18.00 12.33 5.21
C THR A 38 19.01 13.41 4.83
N LEU A 39 18.84 14.04 3.67
CA LEU A 39 19.65 15.18 3.24
C LEU A 39 19.49 16.38 4.19
N ALA A 40 18.27 16.67 4.63
CA ALA A 40 18.00 17.73 5.62
C ALA A 40 18.73 17.48 6.94
N ALA A 41 18.63 16.26 7.48
CA ALA A 41 19.30 15.86 8.71
C ALA A 41 20.82 15.91 8.57
N MET A 42 21.35 15.50 7.41
CA MET A 42 22.79 15.55 7.14
C MET A 42 23.28 17.00 7.03
N GLY A 43 22.54 17.88 6.34
CA GLY A 43 22.82 19.30 6.26
C GLY A 43 22.77 19.99 7.63
N PHE A 44 21.75 19.69 8.44
CA PHE A 44 21.62 20.16 9.81
C PHE A 44 22.77 19.69 10.71
N TRP A 45 23.12 18.41 10.65
CA TRP A 45 24.25 17.84 11.40
C TRP A 45 25.58 18.52 11.02
N THR A 46 25.78 18.75 9.73
CA THR A 46 26.98 19.39 9.20
C THR A 46 27.05 20.85 9.67
N ALA A 47 25.94 21.59 9.59
CA ALA A 47 25.85 22.97 10.06
C ALA A 47 26.15 23.12 11.56
N MET A 48 25.79 22.13 12.40
CA MET A 48 26.15 22.14 13.83
C MET A 48 27.63 21.86 14.11
N LYS A 49 28.36 21.21 13.19
CA LYS A 49 29.77 20.84 13.38
C LYS A 49 30.76 21.82 12.74
N LEU A 50 30.32 22.65 11.80
CA LEU A 50 31.18 23.68 11.22
C LEU A 50 31.34 24.86 12.20
N PRO A 51 32.55 25.41 12.36
CA PRO A 51 32.79 26.63 13.13
C PRO A 51 32.36 27.87 12.32
N VAL A 52 31.09 27.89 11.89
CA VAL A 52 30.47 29.00 11.17
C VAL A 52 29.65 29.85 12.11
N HIS A 53 29.67 31.16 11.88
CA HIS A 53 28.87 32.12 12.64
C HIS A 53 27.38 31.72 12.60
N PRO A 54 26.65 31.76 13.73
CA PRO A 54 25.28 31.23 13.84
C PRO A 54 24.29 31.82 12.83
N VAL A 55 24.53 33.06 12.40
CA VAL A 55 23.76 33.74 11.33
C VAL A 55 23.86 33.01 10.00
N ASN A 56 25.04 32.52 9.64
CA ASN A 56 25.26 31.79 8.38
C ASN A 56 24.58 30.42 8.43
N ALA A 57 24.65 29.72 9.57
CA ALA A 57 23.96 28.46 9.77
C ALA A 57 22.43 28.62 9.65
N ALA A 58 21.87 29.70 10.21
CA ALA A 58 20.44 30.02 10.08
C ALA A 58 20.03 30.32 8.63
N LEU A 59 20.87 31.04 7.87
CA LEU A 59 20.62 31.31 6.45
C LEU A 59 20.63 30.02 5.61
N PHE A 60 21.58 29.12 5.85
CA PHE A 60 21.60 27.80 5.17
C PHE A 60 20.37 26.96 5.49
N LEU A 61 19.97 26.91 6.76
CA LEU A 61 18.75 26.23 7.18
C LEU A 61 17.50 26.82 6.52
N SER A 62 17.38 28.15 6.51
CA SER A 62 16.26 28.85 5.90
C SER A 62 16.18 28.58 4.40
N LEU A 63 17.30 28.65 3.67
CA LEU A 63 17.36 28.37 2.24
C LEU A 63 16.99 26.91 1.94
N PHE A 64 17.45 25.98 2.80
CA PHE A 64 17.17 24.56 2.65
C PHE A 64 15.70 24.20 2.92
N VAL A 65 15.11 24.76 3.99
CA VAL A 65 13.68 24.60 4.31
C VAL A 65 12.82 25.23 3.23
N PHE A 66 13.17 26.43 2.77
CA PHE A 66 12.42 27.11 1.72
C PHE A 66 12.53 26.39 0.36
N GLY A 67 13.74 25.94 -0.01
CA GLY A 67 13.98 25.19 -1.22
C GLY A 67 13.27 23.82 -1.21
N SER A 68 13.34 23.09 -0.10
CA SER A 68 12.62 21.81 0.04
C SER A 68 11.10 22.00 0.04
N GLY A 69 10.59 23.06 0.68
CA GLY A 69 9.18 23.44 0.62
C GLY A 69 8.71 23.79 -0.79
N LEU A 70 9.51 24.56 -1.54
CA LEU A 70 9.22 24.88 -2.94
C LEU A 70 9.26 23.66 -3.85
N ILE A 71 10.18 22.72 -3.61
CA ILE A 71 10.23 21.45 -4.35
C ILE A 71 9.02 20.59 -4.01
N ALA A 72 8.62 20.50 -2.73
CA ALA A 72 7.41 19.78 -2.33
C ALA A 72 6.13 20.41 -2.91
N TRP A 73 6.08 21.74 -2.99
CA TRP A 73 4.97 22.49 -3.57
C TRP A 73 4.91 22.38 -5.09
N ASN A 74 6.05 22.43 -5.76
CA ASN A 74 6.16 22.32 -7.22
C ASN A 74 6.19 20.88 -7.70
N LEU A 75 6.23 19.88 -6.82
CA LEU A 75 6.13 18.49 -7.24
C LEU A 75 4.76 18.32 -7.89
N PRO A 76 4.69 18.15 -9.22
CA PRO A 76 3.41 18.03 -9.89
C PRO A 76 2.69 16.83 -9.32
N ALA A 77 1.40 16.96 -8.98
CA ALA A 77 0.54 15.82 -8.62
C ALA A 77 0.63 14.65 -9.64
N THR A 78 1.08 14.95 -10.86
CA THR A 78 1.36 14.05 -11.98
C THR A 78 2.79 13.46 -12.01
N ALA A 79 3.80 14.09 -11.41
CA ALA A 79 5.14 13.51 -11.23
C ALA A 79 5.22 12.58 -10.02
N LEU A 80 4.28 12.72 -9.08
CA LEU A 80 3.91 11.67 -8.13
C LEU A 80 3.38 10.49 -8.95
N LYS A 81 4.28 9.57 -9.33
CA LYS A 81 3.97 8.34 -10.07
C LYS A 81 2.70 7.72 -9.46
N THR A 82 1.58 7.86 -10.15
CA THR A 82 0.27 7.47 -9.64
C THR A 82 0.29 5.98 -9.30
N TRP A 83 -0.55 5.57 -8.35
CA TRP A 83 -0.70 4.16 -8.02
C TRP A 83 -0.94 3.33 -9.28
N SER A 84 -1.73 3.84 -10.22
CA SER A 84 -1.94 3.24 -11.54
C SER A 84 -0.63 2.94 -12.28
N HIS A 85 0.29 3.90 -12.42
CA HIS A 85 1.56 3.68 -13.12
C HIS A 85 2.50 2.73 -12.35
N THR A 86 2.50 2.80 -11.02
CA THR A 86 3.34 1.90 -10.20
C THR A 86 2.85 0.46 -10.31
N LEU A 87 1.53 0.27 -10.25
CA LEU A 87 0.88 -1.03 -10.34
C LEU A 87 0.96 -1.58 -11.76
N ASP A 88 0.78 -0.77 -12.79
CA ASP A 88 0.97 -1.15 -14.20
C ASP A 88 2.38 -1.71 -14.45
N PHE A 89 3.42 -1.03 -13.97
CA PHE A 89 4.79 -1.52 -14.06
C PHE A 89 4.99 -2.87 -13.33
N ARG A 90 4.33 -3.10 -12.18
CA ARG A 90 4.43 -4.39 -11.48
C ARG A 90 3.61 -5.49 -12.16
N LEU A 91 2.44 -5.15 -12.69
CA LEU A 91 1.54 -6.03 -13.42
C LEU A 91 2.19 -6.51 -14.73
N SER A 92 2.91 -5.65 -15.46
CA SER A 92 3.66 -6.05 -16.66
C SER A 92 4.76 -7.08 -16.38
N ALA A 93 5.30 -7.11 -15.16
CA ALA A 93 6.29 -8.10 -14.72
C ALA A 93 5.66 -9.34 -14.08
N TYR A 94 4.34 -9.35 -13.85
CA TYR A 94 3.60 -10.45 -13.27
C TYR A 94 3.16 -11.44 -14.35
N GLN A 95 3.19 -12.74 -14.03
CA GLN A 95 2.61 -13.77 -14.90
C GLN A 95 1.25 -14.18 -14.32
N PRO A 96 0.13 -13.88 -14.98
CA PRO A 96 -1.20 -14.25 -14.48
C PRO A 96 -1.38 -15.77 -14.50
N ARG A 97 -2.00 -16.31 -13.46
CA ARG A 97 -2.48 -17.69 -13.40
C ARG A 97 -3.96 -17.78 -13.77
N ASN A 98 -4.79 -16.79 -13.42
CA ASN A 98 -6.18 -16.72 -13.87
C ASN A 98 -6.29 -15.85 -15.13
N MET A 99 -6.24 -16.50 -16.29
CA MET A 99 -6.31 -15.82 -17.59
C MET A 99 -7.64 -15.07 -17.81
N MET A 100 -8.77 -15.59 -17.31
CA MET A 100 -10.06 -14.91 -17.42
C MET A 100 -10.08 -13.61 -16.60
N ALA A 101 -9.70 -13.69 -15.32
CA ALA A 101 -9.65 -12.51 -14.46
C ALA A 101 -8.66 -11.46 -15.00
N TRP A 102 -7.53 -11.91 -15.56
CA TRP A 102 -6.55 -11.02 -16.18
C TRP A 102 -7.10 -10.30 -17.41
N HIS A 103 -7.83 -11.00 -18.27
CA HIS A 103 -8.46 -10.41 -19.44
C HIS A 103 -9.52 -9.37 -19.06
N ASP A 104 -10.36 -9.67 -18.06
CA ASP A 104 -11.35 -8.74 -17.53
C ASP A 104 -10.71 -7.45 -17.00
N LEU A 105 -9.58 -7.57 -16.29
CA LEU A 105 -8.81 -6.41 -15.80
C LEU A 105 -8.26 -5.57 -16.97
N GLN A 106 -7.71 -6.21 -17.99
CA GLN A 106 -7.17 -5.52 -19.17
C GLN A 106 -8.26 -4.78 -19.94
N GLU A 107 -9.41 -5.41 -20.13
CA GLU A 107 -10.54 -4.81 -20.84
C GLU A 107 -11.09 -3.60 -20.07
N THR A 108 -11.26 -3.75 -18.75
CA THR A 108 -11.74 -2.65 -17.90
C THR A 108 -10.74 -1.49 -17.88
N ALA A 109 -9.44 -1.78 -17.79
CA ALA A 109 -8.39 -0.77 -17.86
C ALA A 109 -8.33 -0.06 -19.23
N ARG A 110 -8.57 -0.79 -20.34
CA ARG A 110 -8.66 -0.20 -21.68
C ARG A 110 -9.88 0.72 -21.83
N GLN A 111 -11.03 0.32 -21.31
CA GLN A 111 -12.25 1.11 -21.38
C GLN A 111 -12.16 2.40 -20.56
N LYS A 112 -11.56 2.34 -19.37
CA LYS A 112 -11.42 3.51 -18.48
C LYS A 112 -10.21 4.38 -18.80
N GLY A 113 -9.17 3.82 -19.44
CA GLY A 113 -7.91 4.52 -19.72
C GLY A 113 -6.96 4.64 -18.51
N HIS A 114 -7.39 4.19 -17.33
CA HIS A 114 -6.59 4.11 -16.11
C HIS A 114 -6.94 2.85 -15.30
N LEU A 115 -6.02 2.44 -14.44
CA LEU A 115 -6.29 1.42 -13.44
C LEU A 115 -7.05 2.04 -12.26
N GLU A 116 -8.16 1.43 -11.86
CA GLU A 116 -8.88 1.77 -10.62
C GLU A 116 -8.62 0.73 -9.53
N LEU A 117 -8.73 1.18 -8.27
CA LEU A 117 -8.53 0.34 -7.11
C LEU A 117 -9.54 -0.82 -7.07
N GLN A 118 -10.81 -0.55 -7.38
CA GLN A 118 -11.90 -1.54 -7.28
C GLN A 118 -11.72 -2.69 -8.27
N ASP A 119 -11.39 -2.38 -9.53
CA ASP A 119 -11.15 -3.40 -10.56
C ASP A 119 -9.94 -4.28 -10.20
N LEU A 120 -8.91 -3.66 -9.63
CA LEU A 120 -7.69 -4.35 -9.23
C LEU A 120 -7.90 -5.23 -7.99
N GLU A 121 -8.70 -4.80 -7.01
CA GLU A 121 -9.11 -5.62 -5.87
C GLU A 121 -9.91 -6.85 -6.35
N CYS A 122 -10.87 -6.65 -7.26
CA CYS A 122 -11.68 -7.74 -7.81
C CYS A 122 -10.81 -8.77 -8.56
N TRP A 123 -9.87 -8.31 -9.38
CA TRP A 123 -8.90 -9.19 -10.03
C TRP A 123 -8.05 -9.95 -9.00
N TYR A 124 -7.51 -9.26 -8.00
CA TYR A 124 -6.64 -9.85 -6.99
C TYR A 124 -7.33 -10.97 -6.20
N GLU A 125 -8.60 -10.80 -5.83
CA GLU A 125 -9.37 -11.85 -5.15
C GLU A 125 -9.54 -13.11 -6.01
N ARG A 126 -9.86 -12.94 -7.30
CA ARG A 126 -10.00 -14.06 -8.25
C ARG A 126 -8.67 -14.77 -8.49
N GLU A 127 -7.59 -14.01 -8.60
CA GLU A 127 -6.23 -14.53 -8.77
C GLU A 127 -5.79 -15.33 -7.53
N CYS A 128 -6.01 -14.78 -6.32
CA CYS A 128 -5.71 -15.46 -5.06
C CYS A 128 -6.49 -16.77 -4.89
N GLY A 129 -7.78 -16.79 -5.23
CA GLY A 129 -8.59 -18.01 -5.20
C GLY A 129 -8.09 -19.10 -6.16
N THR A 130 -7.39 -18.71 -7.23
CA THR A 130 -6.80 -19.63 -8.22
C THR A 130 -5.40 -20.09 -7.79
N VAL A 131 -4.61 -19.20 -7.16
CA VAL A 131 -3.23 -19.49 -6.69
C VAL A 131 -3.22 -20.37 -5.45
N SER A 132 -4.19 -20.16 -4.55
CA SER A 132 -4.35 -20.89 -3.30
C SER A 132 -5.80 -21.40 -3.26
N PRO A 133 -6.08 -22.61 -3.79
CA PRO A 133 -7.40 -23.20 -3.61
C PRO A 133 -7.66 -23.23 -2.10
N SER A 134 -8.72 -22.55 -1.68
CA SER A 134 -9.15 -22.52 -0.29
C SER A 134 -9.30 -23.97 0.15
N ASP A 135 -8.43 -24.42 1.05
CA ASP A 135 -8.59 -25.66 1.80
C ASP A 135 -9.84 -25.43 2.65
N LYS A 136 -11.02 -25.67 2.04
CA LYS A 136 -12.34 -25.55 2.65
C LYS A 136 -12.47 -26.66 3.68
N ARG A 137 -11.65 -26.61 4.74
CA ARG A 137 -11.93 -27.39 5.92
C ARG A 137 -13.23 -26.80 6.48
N PRO A 138 -14.27 -27.62 6.68
CA PRO A 138 -15.49 -27.16 7.31
C PRO A 138 -15.10 -26.49 8.63
N LEU A 139 -15.58 -25.26 8.82
CA LEU A 139 -15.29 -24.51 10.01
C LEU A 139 -15.93 -25.27 11.18
N ARG A 140 -15.10 -25.79 12.09
CA ARG A 140 -15.54 -26.64 13.22
C ARG A 140 -16.63 -26.01 14.10
N PHE A 141 -16.83 -24.70 14.03
CA PHE A 141 -17.93 -24.04 14.73
C PHE A 141 -19.31 -24.38 14.15
N LEU A 142 -19.40 -24.78 12.88
CA LEU A 142 -20.64 -25.25 12.26
C LEU A 142 -21.09 -26.60 12.84
N ASP A 143 -20.16 -27.35 13.46
CA ASP A 143 -20.45 -28.61 14.14
C ASP A 143 -20.86 -28.40 15.61
N ASN A 144 -20.78 -27.17 16.13
CA ASN A 144 -21.21 -26.86 17.50
C ASN A 144 -22.70 -26.51 17.51
N ALA A 145 -23.54 -27.49 17.85
CA ALA A 145 -24.94 -27.20 18.22
C ALA A 145 -24.98 -26.56 19.62
N PRO A 146 -25.81 -25.53 19.84
CA PRO A 146 -26.05 -25.01 21.20
C PRO A 146 -26.64 -26.13 22.07
N GLU A 147 -26.12 -26.29 23.29
CA GLU A 147 -26.63 -27.29 24.23
C GLU A 147 -28.13 -27.09 24.47
N PRO A 148 -28.96 -28.15 24.41
CA PRO A 148 -30.36 -28.02 24.74
C PRO A 148 -30.47 -27.61 26.21
N THR A 149 -31.05 -26.43 26.43
CA THR A 149 -31.33 -25.89 27.76
C THR A 149 -32.33 -26.80 28.48
N GLY A 150 -31.80 -27.80 29.17
CA GLY A 150 -32.53 -28.61 30.16
C GLY A 150 -32.50 -27.90 31.50
N GLU A 151 -33.64 -27.30 31.84
CA GLU A 151 -34.03 -26.64 33.08
C GLU A 151 -33.28 -27.03 34.37
N ALA A 152 -32.72 -26.04 35.09
CA ALA A 152 -32.69 -26.01 36.54
C ALA A 152 -32.31 -24.61 37.06
N GLY A 153 -33.22 -23.93 37.74
CA GLY A 153 -32.87 -22.79 38.60
C GLY A 153 -33.88 -21.67 38.65
N ARG A 154 -34.96 -21.88 39.39
CA ARG A 154 -35.87 -20.83 39.86
C ARG A 154 -35.08 -19.71 40.58
N GLU A 155 -35.13 -18.49 40.06
CA GLU A 155 -35.12 -17.28 40.91
C GLU A 155 -36.13 -16.26 40.37
N GLN A 156 -37.32 -16.32 40.99
CA GLN A 156 -38.17 -15.21 41.41
C GLN A 156 -38.10 -13.91 40.59
N CYS A 157 -39.07 -13.74 39.70
CA CYS A 157 -39.59 -12.43 39.36
C CYS A 157 -40.80 -12.17 40.28
N HIS A 158 -40.58 -11.53 41.42
CA HIS A 158 -41.64 -10.95 42.23
C HIS A 158 -41.44 -9.43 42.28
N ARG A 159 -42.28 -8.75 41.49
CA ARG A 159 -42.71 -7.35 41.55
C ARG A 159 -41.68 -6.24 41.32
#